data_AF-A0A1Q7T572-F1
#
_entry.id   AF-A0A1Q7T572-F1
#
_cell.length_a   1.000
_cell.length_b   1.000
_cell.length_c   1.000
_cell.angle_alpha   90.00
_cell.angle_beta   90.00
_cell.angle_gamma   90.00
#
_symmetry.space_group_name_H-M   'P 1'
#
loop_
_entity.id
_entity.type
_entity.pdbx_description
1 polymer ?
#
loop_
_entity_poly.entity_id
_entity_poly.type
_entity_poly.pdbx_seq_one_letter_code
_entity_poly.pdbx_strand_id
1 'polypeptide(L)'
;MKRRILLALVLLLLLALAIIAPTYAAIHRSQQPPLHTTRATAADTEQEPLIRNPLSRSGSCGVERWSVKTGTDADVGLINLQSTTQTTIAALAALPAPSNLPANNRIQPTETTVFQLHDTLIEYKLESDSDYHLVLSDGLGNTMIGEIPDPACVGSSSPLLSGIQQARSQFDARYTPTGSFQTANVPVAVTGVGFFDFLHGQTGVAPNGIELHAVLDVQFGTGGTPTPPPTTNPTPVSTGTPPI
;
A
#
# COMPACT_ATOMS: atom_id res chain seq x y z
N MET A 1 36.41 13.81 -61.03
CA MET A 1 36.61 14.43 -59.69
C MET A 1 35.58 14.02 -58.64
N LYS A 2 34.26 14.10 -58.91
CA LYS A 2 33.20 13.85 -57.91
C LYS A 2 33.21 12.46 -57.22
N ARG A 3 33.52 11.37 -57.95
CA ARG A 3 33.51 9.99 -57.41
C ARG A 3 34.66 9.69 -56.42
N ARG A 4 35.82 10.32 -56.62
CA ARG A 4 36.98 10.19 -55.72
C ARG A 4 36.79 10.99 -54.43
N ILE A 5 36.10 12.13 -54.51
CA ILE A 5 35.74 12.96 -53.35
C ILE A 5 34.67 12.25 -52.49
N LEU A 6 33.67 11.63 -53.13
CA LEU A 6 32.64 10.88 -52.41
C LEU A 6 33.21 9.66 -51.66
N LEU A 7 34.14 8.92 -52.27
CA LEU A 7 34.81 7.79 -51.61
C LEU A 7 35.68 8.24 -50.44
N ALA A 8 36.38 9.37 -50.56
CA ALA A 8 37.17 9.93 -49.47
C ALA A 8 36.31 10.39 -48.27
N LEU A 9 35.14 11.00 -48.54
CA LEU A 9 34.20 11.42 -47.51
C LEU A 9 33.54 10.25 -46.77
N VAL A 10 33.18 9.18 -47.50
CA VAL A 10 32.62 7.95 -46.88
C VAL A 10 33.67 7.25 -46.02
N LEU A 11 34.93 7.19 -46.48
CA LEU A 11 36.01 6.60 -45.69
C LEU A 11 36.30 7.39 -44.41
N LEU A 12 36.29 8.73 -44.48
CA LEU A 12 36.42 9.62 -43.33
C LEU A 12 35.28 9.45 -42.33
N LEU A 13 34.04 9.29 -42.81
CA LEU A 13 32.87 9.07 -41.94
C LEU A 13 32.93 7.70 -41.24
N LEU A 14 33.35 6.66 -41.95
CA LEU A 14 33.51 5.31 -41.38
C LEU A 14 34.66 5.25 -40.36
N LEU A 15 35.77 5.95 -40.61
CA LEU A 15 36.86 6.12 -39.65
C LEU A 15 36.41 6.89 -38.40
N ALA A 16 35.61 7.96 -38.55
CA ALA A 16 35.07 8.70 -37.42
C ALA A 16 34.13 7.85 -36.55
N LEU A 17 33.25 7.05 -37.17
CA LEU A 17 32.33 6.15 -36.46
C LEU A 17 33.07 5.03 -35.69
N ALA A 18 34.17 4.51 -36.24
CA ALA A 18 34.99 3.48 -35.58
C ALA A 18 35.75 3.97 -34.35
N ILE A 19 36.01 5.29 -34.24
CA ILE A 19 36.71 5.90 -33.10
C ILE A 19 35.72 6.33 -32.00
N ILE A 20 34.50 6.75 -32.36
CA ILE A 20 33.51 7.26 -31.40
C ILE A 20 32.82 6.11 -30.63
N ALA A 21 32.51 4.99 -31.28
CA ALA A 21 31.81 3.85 -30.66
C ALA A 21 32.53 3.26 -29.42
N PRO A 22 33.86 3.01 -29.41
CA PRO A 22 34.54 2.48 -28.23
C PRO A 22 34.67 3.50 -27.08
N THR A 23 34.69 4.81 -27.37
CA THR A 23 34.74 5.84 -26.32
C THR A 23 33.41 5.99 -25.59
N TYR A 24 32.27 5.84 -26.29
CA TYR A 24 30.95 5.90 -25.67
C TYR A 24 30.69 4.72 -24.71
N ALA A 25 31.15 3.52 -25.08
CA ALA A 25 31.03 2.33 -24.23
C ALA A 25 31.92 2.39 -22.98
N ALA A 26 33.11 3.01 -23.06
CA ALA A 26 34.02 3.16 -21.93
C ALA A 26 33.51 4.20 -20.90
N ILE A 27 32.89 5.30 -21.36
CA ILE A 27 32.36 6.34 -20.48
C ILE A 27 31.14 5.82 -19.69
N HIS A 28 30.21 5.08 -20.32
CA HIS A 28 29.07 4.50 -19.61
C HIS A 28 29.45 3.41 -18.60
N ARG A 29 30.55 2.68 -18.82
CA ARG A 29 31.03 1.64 -17.89
C ARG A 29 31.64 2.23 -16.60
N SER A 30 32.05 3.49 -16.63
CA SER A 30 32.61 4.20 -15.48
C SER A 30 31.58 4.87 -14.57
N GLN A 31 30.30 4.87 -14.96
CA GLN A 31 29.18 5.45 -14.20
C GLN A 31 28.26 4.41 -13.56
N GLN A 32 28.57 3.11 -13.66
CA GLN A 32 27.91 2.13 -12.81
C GLN A 32 28.46 2.28 -11.38
N PRO A 33 27.66 2.74 -10.40
CA PRO A 33 28.09 2.67 -9.01
C PRO A 33 28.40 1.20 -8.68
N PRO A 34 29.44 0.95 -7.85
CA PRO A 34 29.73 -0.40 -7.41
C PRO A 34 28.46 -0.98 -6.78
N LEU A 35 28.17 -2.24 -7.09
CA LEU A 35 27.13 -3.02 -6.41
C LEU A 35 27.54 -3.11 -4.94
N HIS A 36 27.13 -2.12 -4.16
CA HIS A 36 27.19 -2.18 -2.72
C HIS A 36 26.16 -3.23 -2.32
N THR A 37 26.63 -4.47 -2.15
CA THR A 37 26.04 -5.36 -1.15
C THR A 37 26.24 -4.67 0.18
N THR A 38 25.32 -3.77 0.52
CA THR A 38 25.18 -3.29 1.89
C THR A 38 24.90 -4.54 2.71
N ARG A 39 25.89 -4.94 3.51
CA ARG A 39 25.72 -5.96 4.53
C ARG A 39 24.66 -5.41 5.48
N ALA A 40 23.42 -5.83 5.27
CA ALA A 40 22.31 -5.50 6.15
C ALA A 40 22.68 -5.96 7.56
N THR A 41 22.73 -5.00 8.48
CA THR A 41 22.69 -5.26 9.91
C THR A 41 21.37 -5.95 10.23
N ALA A 42 21.43 -6.95 11.12
CA ALA A 42 20.37 -7.91 11.42
C ALA A 42 19.12 -7.28 12.07
N ALA A 43 18.30 -6.58 11.28
CA ALA A 43 16.99 -6.05 11.69
C ALA A 43 15.90 -6.21 10.62
N ASP A 44 16.11 -7.03 9.59
CA ASP A 44 15.23 -7.09 8.43
C ASP A 44 14.78 -8.53 8.18
N THR A 45 13.60 -8.88 8.70
CA THR A 45 12.95 -10.19 8.46
C THR A 45 11.67 -10.01 7.61
N GLU A 46 11.47 -8.84 7.00
CA GLU A 46 10.25 -8.43 6.29
C GLU A 46 10.52 -8.15 4.79
N GLN A 47 11.46 -8.86 4.16
CA GLN A 47 11.84 -8.57 2.78
C GLN A 47 10.85 -9.15 1.76
N GLU A 48 9.79 -8.39 1.49
CA GLU A 48 8.94 -8.57 0.32
C GLU A 48 9.71 -8.29 -0.99
N PRO A 49 9.30 -8.91 -2.12
CA PRO A 49 9.81 -8.54 -3.43
C PRO A 49 9.44 -7.09 -3.79
N LEU A 50 10.43 -6.33 -4.31
CA LEU A 50 10.29 -4.92 -4.67
C LEU A 50 10.62 -4.65 -6.14
N ILE A 51 9.95 -3.67 -6.74
CA ILE A 51 10.31 -3.10 -8.05
C ILE A 51 10.83 -1.68 -7.86
N ARG A 52 11.96 -1.36 -8.50
CA ARG A 52 12.57 -0.03 -8.44
C ARG A 52 11.64 1.02 -9.06
N ASN A 53 11.34 2.08 -8.30
CA ASN A 53 10.67 3.27 -8.78
C ASN A 53 11.34 4.52 -8.16
N PRO A 54 12.20 5.25 -8.90
CA PRO A 54 12.92 6.38 -8.34
C PRO A 54 12.04 7.58 -7.96
N LEU A 55 10.75 7.55 -8.30
CA LEU A 55 9.79 8.59 -7.94
C LEU A 55 9.08 8.32 -6.61
N SER A 56 9.14 7.10 -6.09
CA SER A 56 8.54 6.75 -4.80
C SER A 56 9.47 7.12 -3.64
N ARG A 57 8.90 7.24 -2.44
CA ARG A 57 9.59 7.74 -1.24
C ARG A 57 10.82 6.93 -0.86
N SER A 58 10.78 5.60 -0.97
CA SER A 58 11.91 4.72 -0.67
C SER A 58 12.76 4.36 -1.91
N GLY A 59 12.27 4.69 -3.12
CA GLY A 59 12.88 4.29 -4.39
C GLY A 59 12.40 2.94 -4.94
N SER A 60 11.43 2.31 -4.27
CA SER A 60 10.80 1.05 -4.67
C SER A 60 9.28 1.05 -4.46
N CYS A 61 8.60 0.13 -5.13
CA CYS A 61 7.19 -0.21 -4.96
C CYS A 61 7.05 -1.71 -4.68
N GLY A 62 5.96 -2.11 -4.04
CA GLY A 62 5.68 -3.50 -3.72
C GLY A 62 5.32 -4.33 -4.95
N VAL A 63 5.28 -5.64 -4.76
CA VAL A 63 4.95 -6.62 -5.82
C VAL A 63 3.83 -7.55 -5.38
N GLU A 64 3.81 -7.94 -4.11
CA GLU A 64 2.87 -8.93 -3.60
C GLU A 64 1.43 -8.39 -3.64
N ARG A 65 0.59 -9.05 -4.46
CA ARG A 65 -0.80 -8.65 -4.73
C ARG A 65 -0.95 -7.14 -5.00
N TRP A 66 0.08 -6.51 -5.57
CA TRP A 66 0.17 -5.06 -5.65
C TRP A 66 -1.01 -4.43 -6.38
N SER A 67 -1.51 -5.10 -7.42
CA SER A 67 -2.69 -4.62 -8.15
C SER A 67 -3.94 -4.56 -7.28
N VAL A 68 -4.10 -5.47 -6.32
CA VAL A 68 -5.21 -5.47 -5.34
C VAL A 68 -4.94 -4.39 -4.28
N LYS A 69 -3.74 -4.33 -3.72
CA LYS A 69 -3.30 -3.29 -2.77
C LYS A 69 -3.55 -1.86 -3.29
N THR A 70 -3.30 -1.60 -4.58
CA THR A 70 -3.41 -0.25 -5.18
C THR A 70 -4.59 -0.02 -6.11
N GLY A 71 -5.51 -0.97 -6.29
CA GLY A 71 -6.71 -0.79 -7.12
C GLY A 71 -6.45 -0.73 -8.64
N THR A 72 -5.61 -1.63 -9.14
CA THR A 72 -5.43 -1.87 -10.59
C THR A 72 -5.74 -3.31 -11.00
N ASP A 73 -6.28 -4.10 -10.07
CA ASP A 73 -6.67 -5.49 -10.28
C ASP A 73 -7.94 -5.64 -11.15
N ALA A 74 -8.21 -6.87 -11.58
CA ALA A 74 -9.33 -7.16 -12.49
C ALA A 74 -10.71 -6.89 -11.86
N ASP A 75 -10.80 -6.96 -10.53
CA ASP A 75 -12.06 -6.84 -9.79
C ASP A 75 -12.24 -5.46 -9.15
N VAL A 76 -11.36 -4.48 -9.45
CA VAL A 76 -11.39 -3.14 -8.83
C VAL A 76 -12.74 -2.44 -8.98
N GLY A 77 -13.45 -2.69 -10.09
CA GLY A 77 -14.80 -2.14 -10.33
C GLY A 77 -15.87 -2.67 -9.38
N LEU A 78 -15.57 -3.71 -8.58
CA LEU A 78 -16.47 -4.26 -7.57
C LEU A 78 -16.38 -3.54 -6.23
N ILE A 79 -15.35 -2.69 -6.01
CA ILE A 79 -15.23 -1.91 -4.78
C ILE A 79 -16.38 -0.90 -4.73
N ASN A 80 -17.21 -0.99 -3.69
CA ASN A 80 -18.29 -0.03 -3.49
C ASN A 80 -17.77 1.26 -2.82
N LEU A 81 -17.16 2.15 -3.62
CA LEU A 81 -16.63 3.43 -3.16
C LEU A 81 -17.71 4.45 -2.74
N GLN A 82 -19.00 4.13 -2.94
CA GLN A 82 -20.12 5.00 -2.58
C GLN A 82 -20.66 4.71 -1.17
N SER A 83 -20.10 3.73 -0.48
CA SER A 83 -20.54 3.32 0.85
C SER A 83 -19.35 3.10 1.76
N THR A 84 -19.49 3.46 3.03
CA THR A 84 -18.50 3.19 4.07
C THR A 84 -19.16 2.40 5.18
N THR A 85 -18.59 1.25 5.50
CA THR A 85 -19.06 0.36 6.57
C THR A 85 -18.26 0.64 7.83
N GLN A 86 -18.89 1.22 8.84
CA GLN A 86 -18.27 1.34 10.17
C GLN A 86 -18.15 -0.06 10.80
N THR A 87 -16.99 -0.37 11.35
CA THR A 87 -16.70 -1.65 11.99
C THR A 87 -15.66 -1.46 13.09
N THR A 88 -15.19 -2.56 13.68
CA THR A 88 -14.11 -2.58 14.67
C THR A 88 -12.98 -3.50 14.23
N ILE A 89 -11.78 -3.28 14.76
CA ILE A 89 -10.65 -4.20 14.60
C ILE A 89 -11.05 -5.61 15.03
N ALA A 90 -11.70 -5.75 16.20
CA ALA A 90 -12.16 -7.04 16.72
C ALA A 90 -13.10 -7.78 15.75
N ALA A 91 -14.03 -7.06 15.10
CA ALA A 91 -14.95 -7.67 14.13
C ALA A 91 -14.23 -8.12 12.85
N LEU A 92 -13.29 -7.32 12.34
CA LEU A 92 -12.49 -7.68 11.17
C LEU A 92 -11.53 -8.85 11.46
N ALA A 93 -10.86 -8.84 12.62
CA ALA A 93 -9.96 -9.89 13.06
C ALA A 93 -10.68 -11.24 13.28
N ALA A 94 -12.00 -11.21 13.55
CA ALA A 94 -12.82 -12.41 13.70
C ALA A 94 -13.29 -13.03 12.36
N LEU A 95 -13.03 -12.37 11.22
CA LEU A 95 -13.38 -12.94 9.91
C LEU A 95 -12.55 -14.21 9.63
N PRO A 96 -13.12 -15.25 8.99
CA PRO A 96 -12.35 -16.40 8.56
C PRO A 96 -11.21 -15.99 7.62
N ALA A 97 -9.99 -16.41 7.94
CA ALA A 97 -8.85 -16.23 7.05
C ALA A 97 -9.12 -16.98 5.72
N PRO A 98 -8.93 -16.33 4.55
CA PRO A 98 -9.12 -16.99 3.27
C PRO A 98 -8.11 -18.12 3.07
N SER A 99 -8.54 -19.23 2.46
CA SER A 99 -7.63 -20.34 2.13
C SER A 99 -6.70 -20.04 0.94
N ASN A 100 -7.00 -18.99 0.17
CA ASN A 100 -6.23 -18.56 -0.98
C ASN A 100 -6.27 -17.04 -1.12
N LEU A 101 -5.13 -16.45 -1.44
CA LEU A 101 -4.98 -15.02 -1.74
C LEU A 101 -4.63 -14.85 -3.23
N PRO A 102 -5.62 -14.60 -4.11
CA PRO A 102 -5.36 -14.50 -5.54
C PRO A 102 -4.60 -13.22 -5.87
N ALA A 103 -3.63 -13.32 -6.79
CA ALA A 103 -2.71 -12.23 -7.11
C ALA A 103 -3.38 -10.98 -7.72
N ASN A 104 -4.51 -11.14 -8.42
CA ASN A 104 -5.14 -10.08 -9.21
C ASN A 104 -6.68 -10.06 -9.13
N ASN A 105 -7.23 -10.64 -8.06
CA ASN A 105 -8.67 -10.71 -7.82
C ASN A 105 -8.98 -10.40 -6.35
N ARG A 106 -10.24 -10.04 -6.09
CA ARG A 106 -10.70 -9.60 -4.78
C ARG A 106 -11.41 -10.73 -4.04
N ILE A 107 -11.12 -10.86 -2.75
CA ILE A 107 -11.82 -11.77 -1.84
C ILE A 107 -13.09 -11.09 -1.33
N GLN A 108 -14.23 -11.46 -1.90
CA GLN A 108 -15.51 -10.86 -1.57
C GLN A 108 -16.14 -11.47 -0.30
N PRO A 109 -16.90 -10.69 0.48
CA PRO A 109 -17.18 -9.26 0.26
C PRO A 109 -16.11 -8.32 0.83
N THR A 110 -15.14 -8.87 1.58
CA THR A 110 -14.23 -8.06 2.40
C THR A 110 -13.39 -7.11 1.58
N GLU A 111 -12.75 -7.60 0.52
CA GLU A 111 -11.84 -6.78 -0.31
C GLU A 111 -12.55 -5.83 -1.28
N THR A 112 -13.89 -5.91 -1.35
CA THR A 112 -14.72 -4.98 -2.12
C THR A 112 -15.45 -3.96 -1.24
N THR A 113 -15.20 -3.98 0.07
CA THR A 113 -15.84 -3.12 1.05
C THR A 113 -14.88 -2.04 1.54
N VAL A 114 -15.34 -0.79 1.55
CA VAL A 114 -14.67 0.30 2.25
C VAL A 114 -15.12 0.28 3.71
N PHE A 115 -14.17 0.10 4.63
CA PHE A 115 -14.41 0.11 6.06
C PHE A 115 -13.95 1.43 6.69
N GLN A 116 -14.57 1.79 7.81
CA GLN A 116 -14.09 2.84 8.69
C GLN A 116 -13.91 2.32 10.11
N LEU A 117 -12.76 2.65 10.67
CA LEU A 117 -12.30 2.29 11.99
C LEU A 117 -12.12 3.56 12.84
N HIS A 118 -12.43 3.48 14.13
CA HIS A 118 -12.29 4.57 15.11
C HIS A 118 -11.42 4.04 16.26
N ASP A 119 -10.12 4.19 16.12
CA ASP A 119 -9.11 3.50 16.91
C ASP A 119 -7.94 4.43 17.26
N THR A 120 -6.90 3.92 17.91
CA THR A 120 -5.68 4.67 18.19
C THR A 120 -4.57 4.26 17.22
N LEU A 121 -3.98 5.24 16.53
CA LEU A 121 -2.70 5.03 15.85
C LEU A 121 -1.61 4.99 16.91
N ILE A 122 -1.03 3.82 17.16
CA ILE A 122 -0.01 3.65 18.20
C ILE A 122 1.41 3.83 17.65
N GLU A 123 1.69 3.30 16.46
CA GLU A 123 3.02 3.38 15.81
C GLU A 123 2.89 3.46 14.28
N TYR A 124 3.93 3.98 13.62
CA TYR A 124 4.00 4.05 12.16
C TYR A 124 5.45 4.03 11.63
N LYS A 125 5.66 3.59 10.39
CA LYS A 125 6.94 3.71 9.67
C LYS A 125 6.74 3.95 8.17
N LEU A 126 7.82 4.28 7.47
CA LEU A 126 7.94 4.20 6.01
C LEU A 126 8.52 2.83 5.66
N GLU A 127 7.79 2.07 4.87
CA GLU A 127 8.20 0.76 4.40
C GLU A 127 9.12 0.81 3.18
N SER A 128 9.78 -0.32 2.92
CA SER A 128 10.71 -0.46 1.80
C SER A 128 10.03 -0.43 0.43
N ASP A 129 8.74 -0.75 0.34
CA ASP A 129 7.86 -0.58 -0.83
C ASP A 129 7.26 0.82 -0.96
N SER A 130 7.69 1.74 -0.09
CA SER A 130 7.21 3.12 0.07
C SER A 130 5.88 3.28 0.79
N ASP A 131 5.25 2.23 1.31
CA ASP A 131 4.00 2.37 2.05
C ASP A 131 4.21 3.03 3.42
N TYR A 132 3.17 3.67 3.94
CA TYR A 132 3.15 4.11 5.34
C TYR A 132 2.41 3.05 6.14
N HIS A 133 3.18 2.24 6.86
CA HIS A 133 2.68 1.25 7.80
C HIS A 133 2.10 1.94 9.00
N LEU A 134 0.82 1.72 9.27
CA LEU A 134 0.10 2.20 10.44
C LEU A 134 -0.27 1.04 11.34
N VAL A 135 0.12 1.10 12.61
CA VAL A 135 -0.37 0.16 13.63
C VAL A 135 -1.55 0.80 14.37
N LEU A 136 -2.74 0.24 14.15
CA LEU A 136 -3.98 0.65 14.80
C LEU A 136 -4.27 -0.26 15.99
N SER A 137 -4.77 0.30 17.09
CA SER A 137 -5.23 -0.46 18.26
C SER A 137 -6.57 0.03 18.77
N ASP A 138 -7.42 -0.93 19.14
CA ASP A 138 -8.73 -0.68 19.76
C ASP A 138 -8.65 -0.44 21.27
N GLY A 139 -7.46 -0.54 21.87
CA GLY A 139 -7.26 -0.42 23.32
C GLY A 139 -7.79 -1.60 24.15
N LEU A 140 -8.32 -2.64 23.49
CA LEU A 140 -8.87 -3.87 24.09
C LEU A 140 -7.96 -5.09 23.85
N GLY A 141 -6.76 -4.86 23.33
CA GLY A 141 -5.77 -5.90 23.05
C GLY A 141 -5.77 -6.39 21.60
N ASN A 142 -6.58 -5.80 20.71
CA ASN A 142 -6.50 -6.09 19.29
C ASN A 142 -5.73 -4.99 18.56
N THR A 143 -5.00 -5.42 17.52
CA THR A 143 -4.32 -4.54 16.58
C THR A 143 -4.66 -4.93 15.16
N MET A 144 -4.55 -3.95 14.26
CA MET A 144 -4.67 -4.16 12.83
C MET A 144 -3.74 -3.18 12.09
N ILE A 145 -3.31 -3.58 10.91
CA ILE A 145 -2.50 -2.73 10.04
C ILE A 145 -3.42 -1.90 9.14
N GLY A 146 -2.99 -0.68 8.86
CA GLY A 146 -3.47 0.09 7.71
C GLY A 146 -2.27 0.57 6.92
N GLU A 147 -2.32 0.42 5.60
CA GLU A 147 -1.25 0.86 4.71
C GLU A 147 -1.75 2.01 3.84
N ILE A 148 -0.99 3.10 3.80
CA ILE A 148 -1.21 4.16 2.83
C ILE A 148 -0.19 3.98 1.71
N PRO A 149 -0.55 3.63 0.46
CA PRO A 149 0.43 3.50 -0.59
C PRO A 149 1.11 4.81 -0.98
N ASP A 150 2.34 4.75 -1.50
CA ASP A 150 2.95 5.90 -2.16
C ASP A 150 2.23 6.18 -3.49
N PRO A 151 1.76 7.41 -3.76
CA PRO A 151 1.04 7.72 -5.01
C PRO A 151 1.87 7.47 -6.27
N ALA A 152 3.20 7.53 -6.20
CA ALA A 152 4.08 7.19 -7.32
C ALA A 152 4.08 5.68 -7.65
N CYS A 153 3.64 4.84 -6.71
CA CYS A 153 3.49 3.40 -6.88
C CYS A 153 2.07 2.96 -7.27
N VAL A 154 1.14 3.90 -7.41
CA VAL A 154 -0.25 3.63 -7.78
C VAL A 154 -0.47 3.94 -9.26
N GLY A 155 -1.05 2.99 -10.00
CA GLY A 155 -1.39 3.19 -11.40
C GLY A 155 -2.41 4.31 -11.60
N SER A 156 -2.22 5.16 -12.62
CA SER A 156 -3.05 6.35 -12.85
C SER A 156 -4.53 6.06 -13.15
N SER A 157 -4.87 4.82 -13.52
CA SER A 157 -6.25 4.37 -13.73
C SER A 157 -6.94 3.87 -12.46
N SER A 158 -6.22 3.79 -11.33
CA SER A 158 -6.78 3.32 -10.08
C SER A 158 -7.86 4.28 -9.58
N PRO A 159 -9.08 3.80 -9.27
CA PRO A 159 -10.10 4.61 -8.65
C PRO A 159 -9.78 4.96 -7.19
N LEU A 160 -8.76 4.32 -6.59
CA LEU A 160 -8.31 4.57 -5.22
C LEU A 160 -7.30 5.73 -5.14
N LEU A 161 -6.70 6.13 -6.26
CA LEU A 161 -5.58 7.08 -6.29
C LEU A 161 -5.88 8.41 -5.58
N SER A 162 -7.06 8.98 -5.77
CA SER A 162 -7.43 10.25 -5.11
C SER A 162 -7.52 10.10 -3.59
N GLY A 163 -8.10 9.01 -3.10
CA GLY A 163 -8.15 8.69 -1.67
C GLY A 163 -6.76 8.45 -1.09
N ILE A 164 -5.91 7.70 -1.78
CA ILE A 164 -4.51 7.47 -1.37
C ILE A 164 -3.75 8.79 -1.26
N GLN A 165 -3.88 9.69 -2.26
CA GLN A 165 -3.27 11.01 -2.22
C GLN A 165 -3.78 11.86 -1.06
N GLN A 166 -5.08 11.79 -0.76
CA GLN A 166 -5.69 12.46 0.38
C GLN A 166 -5.09 11.94 1.70
N ALA A 167 -5.14 10.62 1.94
CA ALA A 167 -4.58 9.99 3.12
C ALA A 167 -3.09 10.33 3.31
N ARG A 168 -2.31 10.31 2.23
CA ARG A 168 -0.90 10.75 2.27
C ARG A 168 -0.74 12.19 2.68
N SER A 169 -1.49 13.10 2.07
CA SER A 169 -1.39 14.53 2.42
C SER A 169 -1.76 14.80 3.88
N GLN A 170 -2.77 14.09 4.40
CA GLN A 170 -3.20 14.19 5.80
C GLN A 170 -2.12 13.67 6.75
N PHE A 171 -1.50 12.55 6.41
CA PHE A 171 -0.42 11.97 7.20
C PHE A 171 0.83 12.86 7.19
N ASP A 172 1.27 13.30 6.00
CA ASP A 172 2.44 14.17 5.82
C ASP A 172 2.26 15.55 6.46
N ALA A 173 1.03 16.04 6.58
CA ALA A 173 0.75 17.28 7.31
C ALA A 173 1.02 17.16 8.82
N ARG A 174 1.08 15.93 9.36
CA ARG A 174 1.24 15.67 10.79
C ARG A 174 2.57 15.04 11.17
N TYR A 175 3.09 14.15 10.32
CA TYR A 175 4.24 13.31 10.63
C TYR A 175 5.23 13.26 9.48
N THR A 176 6.44 12.77 9.78
CA THR A 176 7.44 12.45 8.77
C THR A 176 7.92 11.02 9.01
N PRO A 177 7.30 10.02 8.35
CA PRO A 177 7.73 8.64 8.45
C PRO A 177 9.19 8.44 8.04
N THR A 178 9.84 7.52 8.74
CA THR A 178 11.21 7.05 8.47
C THR A 178 11.20 5.52 8.43
N GLY A 179 12.29 4.90 8.01
CA GLY A 179 12.40 3.43 7.96
C GLY A 179 12.43 2.71 9.31
N SER A 180 12.05 3.38 10.40
CA SER A 180 11.95 2.80 11.74
C SER A 180 10.63 3.22 12.36
N PHE A 181 10.06 2.34 13.19
CA PHE A 181 8.82 2.64 13.90
C PHE A 181 8.95 3.89 14.77
N GLN A 182 7.95 4.74 14.66
CA GLN A 182 7.77 5.95 15.42
C GLN A 182 6.43 5.88 16.15
N THR A 183 6.43 6.22 17.43
CA THR A 183 5.22 6.24 18.24
C THR A 183 4.34 7.45 17.92
N ALA A 184 3.02 7.28 17.88
CA ALA A 184 2.04 8.36 17.72
C ALA A 184 1.12 8.48 18.94
N ASN A 185 0.46 7.38 19.34
CA ASN A 185 -0.55 7.33 20.40
C ASN A 185 -1.65 8.41 20.24
N VAL A 186 -2.23 8.51 19.05
CA VAL A 186 -3.31 9.48 18.76
C VAL A 186 -4.59 8.78 18.32
N PRO A 187 -5.76 9.22 18.82
CA PRO A 187 -7.04 8.76 18.28
C PRO A 187 -7.18 9.16 16.81
N VAL A 188 -7.66 8.23 15.99
CA VAL A 188 -7.88 8.42 14.56
C VAL A 188 -9.20 7.80 14.11
N ALA A 189 -9.81 8.40 13.10
CA ALA A 189 -10.71 7.67 12.23
C ALA A 189 -9.97 7.32 10.93
N VAL A 190 -9.91 6.04 10.58
CA VAL A 190 -9.23 5.55 9.38
C VAL A 190 -10.25 4.91 8.46
N THR A 191 -10.30 5.35 7.20
CA THR A 191 -11.16 4.78 6.17
C THR A 191 -10.30 4.12 5.10
N GLY A 192 -10.61 2.88 4.71
CA GLY A 192 -9.81 2.15 3.73
C GLY A 192 -10.53 0.92 3.18
N VAL A 193 -9.98 0.33 2.13
CA VAL A 193 -10.50 -0.92 1.54
C VAL A 193 -10.00 -2.10 2.35
N GLY A 194 -10.87 -3.06 2.69
CA GLY A 194 -10.43 -4.28 3.35
C GLY A 194 -9.44 -5.08 2.48
N PHE A 195 -8.46 -5.72 3.09
CA PHE A 195 -7.48 -6.53 2.37
C PHE A 195 -6.94 -7.65 3.27
N PHE A 196 -6.85 -8.88 2.75
CA PHE A 196 -6.17 -9.96 3.46
C PHE A 196 -4.74 -10.10 2.94
N ASP A 197 -3.77 -9.88 3.80
CA ASP A 197 -2.36 -10.02 3.45
C ASP A 197 -1.78 -11.38 3.85
N PHE A 198 -0.60 -11.69 3.32
CA PHE A 198 0.19 -12.81 3.79
C PHE A 198 0.80 -12.48 5.17
N LEU A 199 0.74 -13.44 6.09
CA LEU A 199 1.39 -13.30 7.39
C LEU A 199 2.89 -13.57 7.26
N HIS A 200 3.71 -12.57 7.51
CA HIS A 200 5.17 -12.64 7.44
C HIS A 200 5.88 -11.98 8.66
N GLY A 201 5.16 -11.83 9.77
CA GLY A 201 5.70 -11.32 11.04
C GLY A 201 5.60 -9.80 11.21
N GLN A 202 4.78 -9.14 10.39
CA GLN A 202 4.60 -7.70 10.38
C GLN A 202 4.00 -7.18 11.70
N THR A 203 4.53 -6.04 12.15
CA THR A 203 4.16 -5.45 13.45
C THR A 203 2.72 -4.94 13.44
N GLY A 204 1.93 -5.33 14.44
CA GLY A 204 0.54 -4.88 14.56
C GLY A 204 -0.49 -5.68 13.75
N VAL A 205 -0.06 -6.75 13.07
CA VAL A 205 -0.92 -7.59 12.24
C VAL A 205 -2.11 -8.18 13.02
N ALA A 206 -3.27 -8.25 12.38
CA ALA A 206 -4.39 -9.00 12.91
C ALA A 206 -4.15 -10.52 12.76
N PRO A 207 -4.70 -11.37 13.66
CA PRO A 207 -4.45 -12.82 13.64
C PRO A 207 -4.84 -13.55 12.34
N ASN A 208 -5.75 -12.97 11.55
CA ASN A 208 -6.23 -13.52 10.27
C ASN A 208 -5.62 -12.81 9.04
N GLY A 209 -4.67 -11.89 9.24
CA GLY A 209 -4.02 -11.13 8.16
C GLY A 209 -4.87 -10.02 7.57
N ILE A 210 -6.03 -9.66 8.16
CA ILE A 210 -6.81 -8.52 7.67
C ILE A 210 -6.11 -7.18 7.96
N GLU A 211 -6.15 -6.30 6.98
CA GLU A 211 -5.69 -4.90 7.06
C GLU A 211 -6.61 -3.98 6.24
N LEU A 212 -6.36 -2.67 6.33
CA LEU A 212 -6.88 -1.70 5.36
C LEU A 212 -5.80 -1.40 4.32
N HIS A 213 -6.00 -1.85 3.09
CA HIS A 213 -5.08 -1.61 1.99
C HIS A 213 -5.84 -1.43 0.66
N ALA A 214 -5.92 -0.23 0.11
CA ALA A 214 -5.34 1.02 0.60
C ALA A 214 -6.19 1.74 1.67
N VAL A 215 -5.52 2.45 2.58
CA VAL A 215 -6.13 3.55 3.35
C VAL A 215 -6.41 4.74 2.43
N LEU A 216 -7.62 5.29 2.53
CA LEU A 216 -8.17 6.33 1.66
C LEU A 216 -8.45 7.66 2.39
N ASP A 217 -8.53 7.65 3.72
CA ASP A 217 -8.70 8.86 4.54
C ASP A 217 -8.20 8.59 5.97
N VAL A 218 -7.51 9.57 6.55
CA VAL A 218 -7.07 9.55 7.95
C VAL A 218 -7.45 10.87 8.62
N GLN A 219 -8.29 10.79 9.65
CA GLN A 219 -8.69 11.93 10.46
C GLN A 219 -8.06 11.82 11.82
N PHE A 220 -7.19 12.77 12.17
CA PHE A 220 -6.53 12.82 13.47
C PHE A 220 -7.41 13.51 14.52
N GLY A 221 -7.41 12.97 15.74
CA GLY A 221 -8.13 13.53 16.88
C GLY A 221 -9.63 13.18 16.94
N THR A 222 -10.11 12.32 16.04
CA THR A 222 -11.54 11.94 15.93
C THR A 222 -11.88 10.53 16.44
N GLY A 223 -10.90 9.72 16.88
CA GLY A 223 -11.08 8.31 17.30
C GLY A 223 -11.63 8.09 18.73
N GLY A 224 -12.47 8.98 19.22
CA GLY A 224 -12.99 8.92 20.59
C GLY A 224 -14.28 8.11 20.70
N THR A 225 -14.15 6.79 20.80
CA THR A 225 -15.04 5.74 21.38
C THR A 225 -15.15 4.57 20.40
N PRO A 226 -14.71 3.34 20.75
CA PRO A 226 -14.96 2.15 19.93
C PRO A 226 -16.46 2.02 19.68
N THR A 227 -16.89 2.04 18.42
CA THR A 227 -18.29 1.74 18.08
C THR A 227 -18.57 0.32 18.56
N PRO A 228 -19.57 0.09 19.44
CA PRO A 228 -19.93 -1.26 19.87
C PRO A 228 -20.23 -2.14 18.65
N PRO A 229 -19.89 -3.44 18.68
CA PRO A 229 -20.25 -4.34 17.59
C PRO A 229 -21.76 -4.26 17.28
N PRO A 230 -22.19 -4.38 16.02
CA PRO A 230 -23.62 -4.42 15.70
C PRO A 230 -24.27 -5.58 16.44
N THR A 231 -25.17 -5.30 17.38
CA THR A 231 -25.99 -6.32 18.01
C THR A 231 -27.02 -6.80 16.99
N THR A 232 -26.76 -7.91 16.30
CA THR A 232 -27.79 -8.61 15.54
C THR A 232 -28.73 -9.32 16.51
N ASN A 233 -29.82 -8.68 16.91
CA ASN A 233 -30.96 -9.40 17.46
C ASN A 233 -32.28 -8.79 16.98
N PRO A 234 -32.88 -9.29 15.88
CA PRO A 234 -34.27 -9.01 15.59
C PRO A 234 -35.11 -9.83 16.57
N THR A 235 -35.52 -9.21 17.68
CA THR A 235 -36.59 -9.79 18.50
C THR A 235 -37.89 -9.58 17.73
N PRO A 236 -38.66 -10.64 17.37
CA PRO A 236 -39.96 -10.45 16.76
C PRO A 236 -40.89 -9.80 17.78
N VAL A 237 -41.40 -8.62 17.48
CA VAL A 237 -42.51 -8.03 18.22
C VAL A 237 -43.73 -8.91 17.98
N SER A 238 -44.07 -9.74 18.96
CA SER A 238 -45.35 -10.43 19.00
C SER A 238 -46.44 -9.38 19.21
N THR A 239 -47.16 -9.02 18.15
CA THR A 239 -48.39 -8.25 18.26
C THR A 239 -49.46 -9.15 18.87
N GLY A 240 -49.62 -9.03 20.19
CA GLY A 240 -50.70 -9.67 20.92
C GLY A 240 -52.05 -9.18 20.41
N THR A 241 -52.91 -10.13 20.04
CA THR A 241 -54.33 -9.93 19.73
C THR A 241 -55.06 -9.37 20.97
N PRO A 242 -55.87 -8.30 20.87
CA PRO A 242 -56.73 -7.88 21.98
C PRO A 242 -57.91 -8.87 22.16
N PRO A 243 -58.34 -9.13 23.40
CA PRO A 243 -59.50 -9.99 23.65
C PRO A 243 -60.83 -9.24 23.43
N ILE A 244 -61.68 -9.91 22.64
CA ILE A 244 -63.15 -9.80 22.41
C ILE A 244 -63.67 -8.46 21.89
#